data_AF-A0A0E9N927-F1
#
_entry.id   AF-A0A0E9N927-F1
#
_cell.length_a   1.000
_cell.length_b   1.000
_cell.length_c   1.000
_cell.angle_alpha   90.00
_cell.angle_beta   90.00
_cell.angle_gamma   90.00
#
_symmetry.space_group_name_H-M   'P 1'
#
loop_
_entity.id
_entity.type
_entity.pdbx_description
1 polymer ?
#
loop_
_entity_poly.entity_id
_entity_poly.type
_entity_poly.pdbx_seq_one_letter_code
_entity_poly.pdbx_strand_id
1 'polypeptide(L)'
;MNIKSLFTVLIVLVVGIVGAFAEAAPMGSLKQETKAFIVRYASNTPEKVIDAAIENIKSIGGELTHRYTLFKGFSAVAPVDAIYALKAEESPFLQDIEEDQLVTIADQPKLEDTRW
;
A
#
# COMPACT_ATOMS: atom_id res chain seq x y z
N MET A 1 -41.01 -13.96 -35.94
CA MET A 1 -40.10 -13.61 -34.84
C MET A 1 -38.96 -12.79 -35.42
N ASN A 2 -38.85 -11.50 -35.07
CA ASN A 2 -38.11 -10.50 -35.85
C ASN A 2 -36.68 -10.30 -35.31
N ILE A 3 -35.67 -10.66 -36.10
CA ILE A 3 -34.24 -10.70 -35.72
C ILE A 3 -33.68 -9.32 -35.30
N LYS A 4 -34.36 -8.22 -35.65
CA LYS A 4 -34.00 -6.86 -35.21
C LYS A 4 -34.24 -6.64 -33.71
N SER A 5 -35.17 -7.36 -33.09
CA SER A 5 -35.45 -7.28 -31.65
C SER A 5 -34.45 -8.08 -30.80
N LEU A 6 -33.62 -8.92 -31.43
CA LEU A 6 -32.64 -9.77 -30.75
C LEU A 6 -31.29 -9.05 -30.55
N PHE A 7 -30.98 -8.06 -31.39
CA PHE A 7 -29.76 -7.25 -31.25
C PHE A 7 -29.91 -6.06 -30.28
N THR A 8 -31.12 -5.54 -30.08
CA THR A 8 -31.38 -4.49 -29.08
C THR A 8 -31.23 -4.99 -27.65
N VAL A 9 -31.45 -6.29 -27.40
CA VAL A 9 -31.27 -6.89 -26.05
C VAL A 9 -29.79 -7.22 -25.76
N LEU A 10 -28.96 -7.44 -26.79
CA LEU A 10 -27.55 -7.80 -26.60
C LEU A 10 -26.65 -6.59 -26.24
N ILE A 11 -27.06 -5.35 -26.58
CA ILE A 11 -26.31 -4.13 -26.23
C ILE A 11 -26.63 -3.65 -24.80
N VAL A 12 -27.74 -4.09 -24.20
CA VAL A 12 -28.08 -3.75 -22.80
C VAL A 12 -27.27 -4.58 -21.78
N LEU A 13 -26.56 -5.62 -22.22
CA LEU A 13 -25.70 -6.44 -21.34
C LEU A 13 -24.31 -5.82 -21.06
N VAL A 14 -23.96 -4.68 -21.66
CA VAL A 14 -22.66 -3.99 -21.46
C VAL A 14 -22.79 -2.71 -20.60
N VAL A 15 -23.99 -2.32 -20.17
CA VAL A 15 -24.22 -1.13 -19.31
C VAL A 15 -24.88 -1.54 -17.98
N GLY A 16 -24.29 -2.55 -17.33
CA GLY A 16 -24.84 -3.17 -16.11
C GLY A 16 -23.85 -3.30 -14.97
N ILE A 17 -22.76 -2.51 -14.94
CA ILE A 17 -21.87 -2.42 -13.77
C ILE A 17 -21.77 -0.96 -13.32
N VAL A 18 -22.91 -0.37 -12.99
CA VAL A 18 -22.97 0.86 -12.17
C VAL A 18 -24.05 0.62 -11.14
N GLY A 19 -23.68 0.07 -9.98
CA GLY A 19 -24.67 -0.36 -9.00
C GLY A 19 -24.12 -1.10 -7.79
N ALA A 20 -23.01 -0.60 -7.23
CA ALA A 20 -22.63 -0.92 -5.86
C ALA A 20 -21.89 0.29 -5.28
N PHE A 21 -22.62 1.37 -5.05
CA PHE A 21 -22.22 2.26 -3.96
C PHE A 21 -22.47 1.46 -2.68
N ALA A 22 -21.39 0.85 -2.19
CA ALA A 22 -21.37 0.23 -0.88
C ALA A 22 -21.81 1.29 0.13
N GLU A 23 -22.81 0.93 0.90
CA GLU A 23 -23.40 1.68 1.98
C GLU A 23 -22.29 2.00 2.99
N ALA A 24 -21.86 3.26 3.04
CA ALA A 24 -20.90 3.74 4.03
C ALA A 24 -21.61 3.82 5.38
N ALA A 25 -21.69 2.70 6.09
CA ALA A 25 -21.91 2.72 7.52
C ALA A 25 -20.79 3.58 8.14
N PRO A 26 -21.09 4.51 9.08
CA PRO A 26 -20.07 5.21 9.81
C PRO A 26 -19.45 4.21 10.79
N MET A 27 -18.53 3.38 10.29
CA MET A 27 -17.62 2.64 11.15
C MET A 27 -16.80 3.70 11.87
N GLY A 28 -17.12 3.92 13.14
CA GLY A 28 -16.43 4.89 13.99
C GLY A 28 -14.92 4.75 13.79
N SER A 29 -14.24 5.88 13.66
CA SER A 29 -12.82 5.97 13.31
C SER A 29 -11.98 5.07 14.22
N LEU A 30 -11.76 3.82 13.80
CA LEU A 30 -10.72 3.00 14.37
C LEU A 30 -9.45 3.70 13.96
N LYS A 31 -8.72 4.24 14.94
CA LYS A 31 -7.37 4.77 14.71
C LYS A 31 -6.55 3.59 14.19
N GLN A 32 -6.42 3.51 12.87
CA GLN A 32 -5.74 2.41 12.22
C GLN A 32 -4.28 2.43 12.68
N GLU A 33 -3.81 1.30 13.17
CA GLU A 33 -2.43 1.20 13.66
C GLU A 33 -1.50 1.47 12.48
N THR A 34 -0.59 2.44 12.65
CA THR A 34 0.43 2.78 11.66
C THR A 34 1.79 2.29 12.14
N LYS A 35 2.53 1.62 11.27
CA LYS A 35 3.93 1.22 11.52
C LYS A 35 4.82 1.74 10.40
N ALA A 36 6.13 1.75 10.64
CA ALA A 36 7.13 2.02 9.61
C ALA A 36 7.46 0.71 8.87
N PHE A 37 7.57 0.79 7.56
CA PHE A 37 7.84 -0.35 6.69
C PHE A 37 8.91 -0.02 5.67
N ILE A 38 9.63 -1.06 5.23
CA ILE A 38 10.50 -1.07 4.07
C ILE A 38 9.85 -1.97 3.01
N VAL A 39 9.58 -1.40 1.83
CA VAL A 39 9.00 -2.10 0.68
C VAL A 39 10.09 -2.30 -0.36
N ARG A 40 10.36 -3.55 -0.74
CA ARG A 40 11.37 -3.92 -1.73
C ARG A 40 10.72 -4.55 -2.95
N TYR A 41 11.15 -4.07 -4.12
CA TYR A 41 10.75 -4.59 -5.42
C TYR A 41 11.90 -5.32 -6.11
N ALA A 42 11.53 -6.23 -7.02
CA ALA A 42 12.48 -6.85 -7.92
C ALA A 42 13.23 -5.80 -8.77
N SER A 43 14.48 -6.08 -9.12
CA SER A 43 15.35 -5.12 -9.84
C SER A 43 14.84 -4.73 -11.24
N ASN A 44 14.05 -5.59 -11.87
CA ASN A 44 13.41 -5.35 -13.17
C ASN A 44 12.09 -4.56 -13.08
N THR A 45 11.62 -4.19 -11.88
CA THR A 45 10.35 -3.48 -11.70
C THR A 45 10.39 -2.10 -12.36
N PRO A 46 9.45 -1.75 -13.26
CA PRO A 46 9.40 -0.43 -13.88
C PRO A 46 9.12 0.67 -12.86
N GLU A 47 9.74 1.84 -13.05
CA GLU A 47 9.63 2.96 -12.09
C GLU A 47 8.18 3.38 -11.82
N LYS A 48 7.35 3.41 -12.88
CA LYS A 48 5.94 3.77 -12.78
C LYS A 48 5.15 2.89 -11.79
N VAL A 49 5.57 1.64 -11.58
CA VAL A 49 4.90 0.72 -10.66
C VAL A 49 5.17 1.16 -9.24
N ILE A 50 6.43 1.51 -8.95
CA ILE A 50 6.86 1.99 -7.64
C ILE A 50 6.23 3.36 -7.35
N ASP A 51 6.17 4.24 -8.35
CA ASP A 51 5.50 5.54 -8.21
C ASP A 51 4.00 5.39 -7.91
N ALA A 52 3.31 4.48 -8.62
CA ALA A 52 1.90 4.18 -8.35
C ALA A 52 1.69 3.60 -6.95
N ALA A 53 2.59 2.73 -6.48
CA ALA A 53 2.55 2.19 -5.12
C ALA A 53 2.69 3.30 -4.06
N ILE A 54 3.62 4.23 -4.26
CA ILE A 54 3.83 5.38 -3.38
C ILE A 54 2.58 6.28 -3.36
N GLU A 55 1.95 6.52 -4.52
CA GLU A 55 0.70 7.28 -4.60
C GLU A 55 -0.44 6.57 -3.87
N ASN A 56 -0.55 5.24 -4.01
CA ASN A 56 -1.54 4.45 -3.30
C ASN A 56 -1.37 4.56 -1.78
N ILE A 57 -0.15 4.38 -1.28
CA ILE A 57 0.21 4.56 0.14
C ILE A 57 -0.17 5.96 0.64
N LYS A 58 0.08 7.01 -0.14
CA LYS A 58 -0.32 8.37 0.24
C LYS A 58 -1.83 8.55 0.28
N SER A 59 -2.56 7.95 -0.66
CA SER A 59 -4.02 8.08 -0.77
C SER A 59 -4.78 7.49 0.43
N ILE A 60 -4.19 6.48 1.08
CA ILE A 60 -4.73 5.79 2.26
C ILE A 60 -4.16 6.34 3.59
N GLY A 61 -3.55 7.53 3.55
CA GLY A 61 -3.06 8.23 4.74
C GLY A 61 -1.67 7.81 5.23
N GLY A 62 -0.91 7.07 4.41
CA GLY A 62 0.49 6.79 4.66
C GLY A 62 1.43 7.93 4.21
N GLU A 63 2.63 7.94 4.76
CA GLU A 63 3.67 8.93 4.50
C GLU A 63 4.95 8.24 4.02
N LEU A 64 5.49 8.70 2.90
CA LEU A 64 6.79 8.25 2.39
C LEU A 64 7.92 8.85 3.25
N THR A 65 8.75 8.01 3.85
CA THR A 65 9.89 8.48 4.66
C THR A 65 11.21 8.47 3.89
N HIS A 66 11.40 7.51 3.00
CA HIS A 66 12.61 7.45 2.17
C HIS A 66 12.37 6.71 0.85
N ARG A 67 13.12 7.08 -0.18
CA ARG A 67 13.18 6.36 -1.46
C ARG A 67 14.61 5.91 -1.71
N TYR A 68 14.80 4.60 -1.87
CA TYR A 68 16.14 4.03 -1.97
C TYR A 68 16.71 4.19 -3.38
N THR A 69 18.02 4.38 -3.46
CA THR A 69 18.79 4.37 -4.71
C THR A 69 19.64 3.10 -4.87
N LEU A 70 20.00 2.43 -3.77
CA LEU A 70 20.77 1.19 -3.77
C LEU A 70 19.96 -0.01 -4.28
N PHE A 71 18.64 -0.01 -4.04
CA PHE A 71 17.70 -1.02 -4.54
C PHE A 71 16.37 -0.35 -4.87
N LYS A 72 15.53 -1.05 -5.63
CA LYS A 72 14.19 -0.57 -5.97
C LYS A 72 13.25 -0.77 -4.79
N GLY A 73 12.82 0.34 -4.22
CA GLY A 73 11.99 0.31 -3.02
C GLY A 73 11.88 1.66 -2.35
N PHE A 74 11.08 1.68 -1.30
CA PHE A 74 10.86 2.84 -0.46
C PHE A 74 10.55 2.43 0.97
N SER A 75 10.67 3.37 1.90
CA SER A 75 10.13 3.22 3.26
C SER A 75 8.98 4.19 3.47
N ALA A 76 8.00 3.76 4.24
CA ALA A 76 6.82 4.55 4.55
C ALA A 76 6.29 4.25 5.94
N VAL A 77 5.66 5.24 6.57
CA VAL A 77 4.79 5.03 7.71
C VAL A 77 3.38 4.89 7.15
N ALA A 78 2.75 3.75 7.34
CA ALA A 78 1.44 3.49 6.74
C ALA A 78 0.57 2.63 7.66
N PRO A 79 -0.76 2.64 7.47
CA PRO A 79 -1.64 1.73 8.18
C PRO A 79 -1.28 0.26 7.89
N VAL A 80 -1.30 -0.59 8.91
CA VAL A 80 -0.87 -2.00 8.79
C VAL A 80 -1.69 -2.76 7.75
N ASP A 81 -3.02 -2.58 7.74
CA ASP A 81 -3.90 -3.31 6.79
C ASP A 81 -3.64 -2.89 5.35
N ALA A 82 -3.32 -1.61 5.13
CA ALA A 82 -3.00 -1.05 3.82
C ALA A 82 -1.73 -1.69 3.22
N ILE A 83 -0.71 -1.92 4.03
CA ILE A 83 0.54 -2.53 3.61
C ILE A 83 0.36 -4.01 3.28
N TYR A 84 -0.47 -4.74 4.03
CA TYR A 84 -0.77 -6.14 3.71
C TYR A 84 -1.61 -6.29 2.44
N ALA A 85 -2.45 -5.32 2.09
CA ALA A 85 -3.19 -5.32 0.82
C ALA A 85 -2.24 -5.26 -0.39
N LEU A 86 -1.16 -4.48 -0.32
CA LEU A 86 -0.13 -4.40 -1.38
C LEU A 86 0.52 -5.77 -1.68
N LYS A 87 0.65 -6.65 -0.68
CA LYS A 87 1.21 -8.00 -0.91
C LYS A 87 0.43 -8.80 -1.95
N ALA A 88 -0.88 -8.62 -2.00
CA ALA A 88 -1.73 -9.31 -2.96
C ALA A 88 -1.77 -8.60 -4.33
N GLU A 89 -1.75 -7.27 -4.33
CA GLU A 89 -1.94 -6.45 -5.54
C GLU A 89 -0.69 -6.34 -6.41
N GLU A 90 0.51 -6.42 -5.83
CA GLU A 90 1.74 -6.07 -6.54
C GLU A 90 2.61 -7.27 -6.95
N SER A 91 2.07 -8.48 -6.84
CA SER A 91 2.65 -9.66 -7.49
C SER A 91 2.62 -9.47 -9.02
N PRO A 92 3.73 -9.65 -9.76
CA PRO A 92 4.99 -10.31 -9.39
C PRO A 92 6.16 -9.36 -9.06
N PHE A 93 5.93 -8.05 -8.96
CA PHE A 93 7.00 -7.05 -8.82
C PHE A 93 7.49 -6.92 -7.38
N LEU A 94 6.60 -7.11 -6.42
CA LEU A 94 6.91 -7.04 -5.01
C LEU A 94 7.79 -8.23 -4.60
N GLN A 95 8.95 -7.93 -4.02
CA GLN A 95 9.89 -8.94 -3.54
C GLN A 95 9.72 -9.18 -2.05
N ASP A 96 9.69 -8.11 -1.25
CA ASP A 96 9.51 -8.22 0.20
C ASP A 96 8.91 -6.95 0.81
N ILE A 97 8.29 -7.13 1.98
CA ILE A 97 7.85 -6.03 2.85
C ILE A 97 8.22 -6.41 4.28
N GLU A 98 9.00 -5.55 4.90
CA GLU A 98 9.52 -5.70 6.27
C GLU A 98 9.04 -4.53 7.15
N GLU A 99 8.74 -4.80 8.42
CA GLU A 99 8.57 -3.73 9.42
C GLU A 99 9.94 -3.10 9.73
N ASP A 100 10.01 -1.78 9.74
CA ASP A 100 11.22 -1.04 10.10
C ASP A 100 11.36 -1.01 11.63
N GLN A 101 12.53 -1.42 12.13
CA GLN A 101 12.79 -1.66 13.55
C GLN A 101 13.97 -0.81 14.03
N LEU A 102 13.87 -0.32 15.27
CA LEU A 102 14.97 0.41 15.90
C LEU A 102 16.13 -0.54 16.24
N VAL A 103 17.33 -0.15 15.84
CA VAL A 103 18.57 -0.85 16.17
C VAL A 103 19.29 -0.11 17.29
N THR A 104 19.69 -0.82 18.34
CA THR A 104 20.47 -0.29 19.47
C THR A 104 21.91 -0.79 19.44
N ILE A 105 22.86 0.04 19.89
CA ILE A 105 24.26 -0.36 20.05
C ILE A 105 24.35 -1.38 21.19
N ALA A 106 25.07 -2.49 20.98
CA ALA A 106 25.11 -3.63 21.89
C ALA A 106 25.79 -3.38 23.25
N ASP A 107 26.38 -2.20 23.47
CA ASP A 107 27.10 -1.88 24.71
C ASP A 107 27.13 -0.37 24.96
N GLN A 108 26.05 0.18 25.50
CA GLN A 108 26.08 1.53 26.08
C GLN A 108 26.34 1.36 27.58
N PRO A 109 27.53 1.70 28.11
CA PRO A 109 27.66 1.88 29.55
C PRO A 109 26.62 2.92 29.94
N LYS A 110 25.79 2.61 30.95
CA LYS A 110 24.87 3.60 31.52
C LYS A 110 25.71 4.82 31.83
N LEU A 111 25.42 5.95 31.17
CA LEU A 111 26.01 7.23 31.53
C LEU A 111 25.47 7.54 32.92
N GLU A 112 26.15 7.04 33.95
CA GLU A 112 25.91 7.47 35.30
C GLU A 112 26.22 8.96 35.34
N ASP A 113 25.24 9.70 35.86
CA ASP A 113 25.21 11.13 36.11
C ASP A 113 26.45 11.56 36.91
N THR A 114 27.59 11.69 36.23
CA THR A 114 28.80 12.28 36.77
C THR A 114 28.64 13.79 36.70
N ARG A 115 27.86 14.31 37.65
CA ARG A 115 27.78 15.73 37.97
C ARG A 115 29.18 16.22 38.31
N TRP A 116 29.71 17.09 37.46
CA TRP A 116 30.84 17.96 37.77
C TRP A 116 30.33 19.25 38.41
#